data_AF-A0A2E0SKB3-F1
#
_entry.id   AF-A0A2E0SKB3-F1
#
_cell.length_a   1.000
_cell.length_b   1.000
_cell.length_c   1.000
_cell.angle_alpha   90.00
_cell.angle_beta   90.00
_cell.angle_gamma   90.00
#
_symmetry.space_group_name_H-M   'P 1'
#
loop_
_entity.id
_entity.type
_entity.pdbx_description
1 polymer ?
#
loop_
_entity_poly.entity_id
_entity_poly.type
_entity_poly.pdbx_seq_one_letter_code
_entity_poly.pdbx_strand_id
1 'polypeptide(L)'
;MNSSTDLKAKPATDAELLASAIDHADRGALESLILRHSQLVMTIARQTLRSPEDAEEAFQTTFLQLTTKATTIRDRQAVSCWLLRVAQNVSRQLLRTRERTAETVSPEVAGAKHDRTHSDRERG
;
A
#
# COMPACT_ATOMS: atom_id res chain seq x y z
N MET A 1 5.68 3.66 48.46
CA MET A 1 6.47 4.45 47.50
C MET A 1 5.55 4.87 46.38
N ASN A 2 5.46 6.17 46.15
CA ASN A 2 4.37 6.80 45.41
C ASN A 2 4.43 6.46 43.91
N SER A 3 3.33 5.88 43.43
CA SER A 3 2.67 6.14 42.15
C SER A 3 3.36 7.19 41.27
N SER A 4 3.92 6.76 40.15
CA SER A 4 4.10 7.62 38.97
C SER A 4 3.46 6.95 37.77
N THR A 5 2.12 6.87 37.85
CA THR A 5 1.26 6.89 36.67
C THR A 5 1.31 8.30 36.09
N ASP A 6 2.35 8.60 35.31
CA ASP A 6 2.52 9.80 34.48
C ASP A 6 3.39 9.29 33.31
N LEU A 7 2.98 9.18 32.05
CA LEU A 7 2.00 9.91 31.27
C LEU A 7 1.30 8.95 30.30
N LYS A 8 0.04 9.25 29.94
CA LYS A 8 -0.48 8.93 28.61
C LYS A 8 0.46 9.62 27.60
N ALA A 9 1.54 8.96 27.20
CA ALA A 9 2.40 9.48 26.15
C ALA A 9 1.50 9.70 24.94
N LYS A 10 1.46 10.95 24.44
CA LYS A 10 0.76 11.28 23.20
C LYS A 10 1.18 10.24 22.15
N PRO A 11 0.24 9.61 21.42
CA PRO A 11 0.62 8.65 20.39
C PRO A 11 1.57 9.36 19.41
N ALA A 12 2.76 8.79 19.22
CA ALA A 12 3.77 9.36 18.36
C ALA A 12 3.18 9.59 16.95
N THR A 13 3.47 10.76 16.39
CA THR A 13 3.12 11.14 15.03
C THR A 13 3.89 10.28 14.02
N ASP A 14 3.40 10.19 12.78
CA ASP A 14 4.08 9.41 11.75
C ASP A 14 5.52 9.91 11.52
N ALA A 15 5.74 11.23 11.65
CA ALA A 15 7.05 11.84 11.52
C ALA A 15 8.00 11.46 12.66
N GLU A 16 7.51 11.37 13.89
CA GLU A 16 8.29 10.93 15.06
C GLU A 16 8.63 9.44 14.97
N LEU A 17 7.67 8.61 14.53
CA LEU A 17 7.88 7.18 14.31
C LEU A 17 8.92 6.95 13.20
N LEU A 18 8.81 7.67 12.08
CA LEU A 18 9.78 7.58 10.99
C LEU A 18 11.16 8.08 11.43
N ALA A 19 11.23 9.16 12.21
CA ALA A 19 12.48 9.64 12.78
C ALA A 19 13.15 8.57 13.65
N SER A 20 12.42 7.98 14.60
CA SER A 20 12.96 6.93 15.48
C SER A 20 13.43 5.71 14.69
N ALA A 21 12.64 5.29 13.70
CA ALA A 21 12.99 4.16 12.83
C ALA A 21 14.28 4.39 12.04
N ILE A 22 14.54 5.61 11.59
CA ILE A 22 15.75 5.96 10.80
C ILE A 22 16.94 6.24 11.72
N ASP A 23 16.76 7.11 12.71
CA ASP A 23 17.85 7.68 13.52
C ASP A 23 18.34 6.69 14.60
N HIS A 24 17.47 5.78 15.06
CA HIS A 24 17.75 4.82 16.12
C HIS A 24 17.59 3.36 15.71
N ALA A 25 17.29 3.08 14.43
CA ALA A 25 16.95 1.74 13.94
C ALA A 25 15.82 1.07 14.78
N ASP A 26 14.90 1.89 15.30
CA ASP A 26 13.82 1.46 16.17
C ASP A 26 12.79 0.63 15.39
N ARG A 27 12.83 -0.68 15.59
CA ARG A 27 11.92 -1.63 14.95
C ARG A 27 10.48 -1.44 15.41
N GLY A 28 10.24 -1.04 16.66
CA GLY A 28 8.90 -0.84 17.18
C GLY A 28 8.23 0.41 16.57
N ALA A 29 9.02 1.45 16.31
CA ALA A 29 8.55 2.62 15.59
C ALA A 29 8.18 2.30 14.13
N LEU A 30 9.02 1.51 13.45
CA LEU A 30 8.74 1.04 12.10
C LEU A 30 7.47 0.16 12.04
N GLU A 31 7.34 -0.79 12.96
CA GLU A 31 6.16 -1.66 13.05
C GLU A 31 4.88 -0.85 13.29
N SER A 32 4.94 0.14 14.18
CA SER A 32 3.81 1.05 14.43
C SER A 32 3.39 1.80 13.17
N LEU A 33 4.36 2.23 12.36
CA LEU A 33 4.10 2.92 11.10
C LEU A 33 3.49 1.96 10.05
N ILE A 34 3.99 0.73 9.97
CA ILE A 34 3.42 -0.32 9.11
C ILE A 34 1.97 -0.61 9.49
N LEU A 35 1.70 -0.86 10.78
CA LEU A 35 0.36 -1.17 11.28
C LEU A 35 -0.62 -0.03 10.99
N ARG A 36 -0.21 1.23 11.22
CA ARG A 36 -1.04 2.42 10.99
C ARG A 36 -1.41 2.61 9.53
N HIS A 37 -0.51 2.33 8.59
CA HIS A 37 -0.76 2.50 7.15
C HIS A 37 -1.16 1.23 6.42
N SER A 38 -1.22 0.09 7.11
CA SER A 38 -1.55 -1.22 6.53
C SER A 38 -2.86 -1.21 5.74
N GLN A 39 -3.93 -0.69 6.37
CA GLN A 39 -5.26 -0.61 5.76
C GLN A 39 -5.31 0.33 4.56
N LEU A 40 -4.60 1.46 4.63
CA LEU A 40 -4.51 2.42 3.52
C LEU A 40 -3.87 1.76 2.29
N VAL A 41 -2.70 1.15 2.48
CA VAL A 41 -1.95 0.48 1.40
C VAL A 41 -2.75 -0.68 0.81
N MET A 42 -3.35 -1.52 1.67
CA MET A 42 -4.17 -2.66 1.23
C MET A 42 -5.41 -2.19 0.45
N THR A 43 -6.04 -1.09 0.87
CA THR A 43 -7.20 -0.52 0.14
C THR A 43 -6.82 -0.06 -1.26
N ILE A 44 -5.69 0.66 -1.39
CA ILE A 44 -5.18 1.12 -2.69
C ILE A 44 -4.85 -0.07 -3.59
N ALA A 45 -4.16 -1.06 -3.04
CA ALA A 45 -3.76 -2.26 -3.77
C ALA A 45 -4.98 -3.01 -4.31
N ARG A 46 -5.99 -3.27 -3.47
CA ARG A 46 -7.24 -3.96 -3.86
C ARG A 46 -8.10 -3.16 -4.84
N GLN A 47 -8.08 -1.83 -4.78
CA GLN A 47 -8.79 -1.00 -5.76
C GLN A 47 -8.13 -1.02 -7.14
N THR A 48 -6.80 -1.18 -7.18
CA THR A 48 -6.02 -1.15 -8.42
C THR A 48 -5.88 -2.54 -9.03
N LEU A 49 -5.71 -3.56 -8.20
CA LEU A 49 -5.42 -4.95 -8.58
C LEU A 49 -6.66 -5.80 -8.34
N ARG A 50 -7.03 -6.60 -9.34
CA ARG A 50 -8.21 -7.47 -9.30
C ARG A 50 -7.94 -8.83 -8.65
N SER A 51 -6.66 -9.20 -8.47
CA SER A 51 -6.22 -10.41 -7.79
C SER A 51 -5.86 -10.11 -6.33
N PRO A 52 -6.31 -10.94 -5.38
CA PRO A 52 -5.89 -10.82 -3.98
C PRO A 52 -4.39 -11.10 -3.80
N GLU A 53 -3.81 -12.02 -4.57
CA GLU A 53 -2.38 -12.32 -4.52
C GLU A 53 -1.53 -11.12 -4.95
N ASP A 54 -1.90 -10.48 -6.07
CA ASP A 54 -1.20 -9.29 -6.55
C ASP A 54 -1.33 -8.13 -5.53
N ALA A 55 -2.49 -7.99 -4.88
CA ALA A 55 -2.70 -6.97 -3.87
C ALA A 55 -1.80 -7.20 -2.63
N GLU A 56 -1.61 -8.45 -2.23
CA GLU A 56 -0.68 -8.82 -1.17
C GLU A 56 0.78 -8.56 -1.59
N GLU A 57 1.17 -8.91 -2.81
CA GLU A 57 2.50 -8.62 -3.33
C GLU A 57 2.77 -7.10 -3.36
N ALA A 58 1.79 -6.30 -3.75
CA ALA A 58 1.88 -4.85 -3.74
C ALA A 58 2.08 -4.29 -2.32
N PHE A 59 1.35 -4.85 -1.36
CA PHE A 59 1.49 -4.52 0.06
C PHE A 59 2.90 -4.83 0.56
N GLN A 60 3.35 -6.07 0.36
CA GLN A 60 4.67 -6.53 0.80
C GLN A 60 5.79 -5.68 0.17
N THR A 61 5.71 -5.44 -1.14
CA THR A 61 6.69 -4.64 -1.89
C THR A 61 6.71 -3.18 -1.41
N THR A 62 5.55 -2.60 -1.10
CA THR A 62 5.46 -1.22 -0.60
C THR A 62 6.18 -1.07 0.74
N PHE A 63 5.93 -1.97 1.69
CA PHE A 63 6.57 -1.92 3.00
C PHE A 63 8.04 -2.33 2.95
N LEU A 64 8.43 -3.24 2.04
CA LEU A 64 9.86 -3.51 1.77
C LEU A 64 10.57 -2.27 1.20
N GLN A 65 9.91 -1.50 0.34
CA GLN A 65 10.46 -0.23 -0.11
C GLN A 65 10.53 0.81 1.01
N LEU A 66 9.58 0.81 1.94
CA LEU A 66 9.64 1.68 3.11
C LEU A 66 10.90 1.37 3.93
N THR A 67 11.18 0.10 4.25
CA THR A 67 12.35 -0.26 5.07
C THR A 67 13.68 0.08 4.39
N THR A 68 13.74 0.01 3.06
CA THR A 68 14.98 0.26 2.29
C THR A 68 15.15 1.73 1.88
N LYS A 69 14.06 2.49 1.72
CA LYS A 69 14.08 3.87 1.20
C LYS A 69 13.57 4.91 2.19
N ALA A 70 13.24 4.54 3.43
CA ALA A 70 12.80 5.49 4.47
C ALA A 70 13.76 6.69 4.61
N THR A 71 15.07 6.47 4.48
CA THR A 71 16.11 7.51 4.55
C THR A 71 16.01 8.55 3.43
N THR A 72 15.33 8.24 2.33
CA THR A 72 15.13 9.18 1.20
C THR A 72 13.99 10.17 1.44
N ILE A 73 13.16 9.93 2.47
CA ILE A 73 12.02 10.77 2.83
C ILE A 73 12.54 12.01 3.57
N ARG A 74 12.74 13.11 2.82
CA ARG A 74 13.25 14.38 3.38
C ARG A 74 12.27 15.06 4.32
N ASP A 75 10.99 15.03 3.98
CA ASP A 75 9.92 15.52 4.84
C ASP A 75 9.23 14.34 5.53
N ARG A 76 9.51 14.18 6.82
CA ARG A 76 9.00 13.08 7.64
C ARG A 76 7.46 13.14 7.79
N GLN A 77 6.85 14.32 7.66
CA GLN A 77 5.39 14.48 7.67
C GLN A 77 4.73 13.90 6.41
N ALA A 78 5.49 13.78 5.31
CA ALA A 78 4.99 13.32 4.02
C ALA A 78 4.97 11.79 3.87
N VAL A 79 5.26 11.01 4.92
CA VAL A 79 5.34 9.55 4.84
C VAL A 79 4.04 8.90 4.35
N SER A 80 2.89 9.42 4.77
CA SER A 80 1.57 8.99 4.28
C SER A 80 1.44 9.18 2.76
N CYS A 81 1.80 10.37 2.25
CA CYS A 81 1.78 10.66 0.81
C CYS A 81 2.80 9.83 0.04
N TRP A 82 3.97 9.58 0.63
CA TRP A 82 5.00 8.73 0.06
C TRP A 82 4.50 7.28 -0.09
N LEU A 83 3.90 6.72 0.96
CA LEU A 83 3.31 5.37 0.94
C LEU A 83 2.19 5.24 -0.10
N LEU A 84 1.30 6.23 -0.17
CA LEU A 84 0.26 6.30 -1.20
C LEU A 84 0.86 6.23 -2.61
N ARG A 85 1.89 7.05 -2.88
CA ARG A 85 2.54 7.09 -4.20
C ARG A 85 3.27 5.79 -4.53
N VAL A 86 3.98 5.21 -3.57
CA VAL A 86 4.67 3.93 -3.76
C VAL A 86 3.67 2.80 -4.01
N ALA A 87 2.62 2.69 -3.20
CA ALA A 87 1.58 1.68 -3.38
C ALA A 87 0.94 1.78 -4.77
N GLN A 88 0.54 2.99 -5.21
CA GLN A 88 -0.01 3.20 -6.54
C GLN A 88 0.96 2.79 -7.66
N ASN A 89 2.24 3.14 -7.54
CA ASN A 89 3.24 2.81 -8.55
C ASN A 89 3.47 1.31 -8.63
N VAL A 90 3.59 0.64 -7.49
CA VAL A 90 3.76 -0.82 -7.40
C VAL A 90 2.54 -1.53 -7.99
N SER A 91 1.32 -1.13 -7.60
CA SER A 91 0.11 -1.74 -8.14
C SER A 91 -0.04 -1.55 -9.65
N ARG A 92 0.28 -0.37 -10.18
CA ARG A 92 0.28 -0.15 -11.64
C ARG A 92 1.34 -0.99 -12.35
N GLN A 93 2.50 -1.19 -11.74
CA GLN A 93 3.56 -2.03 -12.31
C GLN A 93 3.14 -3.50 -12.38
N LEU A 94 2.51 -4.02 -11.32
CA LEU A 94 1.99 -5.39 -11.29
C LEU A 94 0.88 -5.58 -12.31
N LEU A 95 -0.05 -4.63 -12.41
CA LEU A 95 -1.12 -4.66 -13.41
C LEU A 95 -0.58 -4.75 -14.85
N ARG A 96 0.38 -3.88 -15.21
CA ARG A 96 1.03 -3.92 -16.53
C ARG A 96 1.78 -5.23 -16.79
N THR A 97 2.38 -5.80 -15.75
CA THR A 97 3.11 -7.08 -15.86
C THR A 97 2.13 -8.21 -16.14
N ARG A 98 0.96 -8.23 -15.47
CA ARG A 98 -0.11 -9.19 -15.72
C ARG A 98 -0.68 -9.08 -17.12
N GLU A 99 -0.97 -7.86 -17.59
CA GLU A 99 -1.48 -7.61 -18.95
C GLU A 99 -0.50 -8.13 -20.01
N ARG A 100 0.80 -7.86 -19.88
CA ARG A 100 1.83 -8.36 -20.80
C ARG A 100 1.95 -9.88 -20.79
N THR A 101 1.87 -10.51 -19.61
CA THR A 101 1.91 -11.97 -19.51
C THR A 101 0.67 -12.60 -20.14
N ALA A 102 -0.51 -12.00 -19.94
CA ALA A 102 -1.74 -12.44 -20.60
C ALA A 102 -1.70 -12.30 -22.12
N GLU A 103 -1.07 -11.24 -22.64
CA GLU A 103 -0.91 -11.02 -24.09
C GLU A 103 0.13 -11.98 -24.73
N THR A 104 1.13 -12.42 -23.96
CA THR A 104 2.12 -13.40 -24.43
C THR A 104 1.59 -14.84 -24.40
N VAL A 105 0.59 -15.12 -23.56
CA VAL A 105 -0.11 -16.42 -23.50
C VAL A 105 -1.38 -16.32 -24.36
N SER A 106 -1.21 -16.39 -25.68
CA SER A 106 -2.36 -16.47 -26.59
C SER A 106 -3.18 -17.76 -26.31
N PRO A 107 -4.53 -17.71 -26.36
CA PRO A 107 -5.40 -18.63 -25.65
C PRO A 107 -5.96 -19.73 -26.57
N GLU A 108 -5.60 -21.00 -26.36
CA GLU A 108 -6.28 -22.10 -27.07
C GLU A 108 -7.50 -22.66 -26.32
N VAL A 109 -7.73 -22.33 -25.04
CA VAL A 109 -8.88 -22.90 -24.32
C VAL A 109 -9.49 -21.92 -23.31
N ALA A 110 -10.48 -21.13 -23.74
CA ALA A 110 -11.55 -20.63 -22.86
C ALA A 110 -12.68 -20.04 -23.72
N GLY A 111 -13.49 -20.93 -24.28
CA GLY A 111 -14.74 -20.55 -24.91
C GLY A 111 -15.78 -20.05 -23.90
N ALA A 112 -16.55 -19.08 -24.39
CA ALA A 112 -17.99 -18.97 -24.22
C ALA A 112 -18.58 -18.24 -22.98
N LYS A 113 -19.43 -17.26 -23.32
CA LYS A 113 -20.64 -16.72 -22.64
C LYS A 113 -20.35 -15.86 -21.38
N HIS A 114 -20.71 -14.57 -21.35
CA HIS A 114 -22.11 -14.16 -21.20
C HIS A 114 -22.52 -12.91 -21.96
N ASP A 115 -23.77 -13.00 -22.39
CA ASP A 115 -24.59 -12.12 -23.21
C ASP A 115 -25.06 -10.85 -22.47
N ARG A 116 -25.49 -9.90 -23.30
CA ARG A 116 -26.03 -8.55 -23.03
C ARG A 116 -27.20 -8.54 -22.03
N THR A 117 -27.36 -7.46 -21.26
CA THR A 117 -28.59 -6.63 -21.28
C THR A 117 -28.42 -5.26 -20.58
N HIS A 118 -28.55 -4.19 -21.39
CA HIS A 118 -29.36 -2.97 -21.17
C HIS A 118 -29.38 -2.26 -19.80
N SER A 119 -29.03 -0.97 -19.78
CA SER A 119 -30.04 0.09 -19.50
C SER A 119 -29.52 1.49 -19.83
N ASP A 120 -30.25 2.13 -20.74
CA ASP A 120 -30.46 3.56 -20.96
C ASP A 120 -29.75 4.59 -20.07
N ARG A 121 -29.23 5.62 -20.72
CA ARG A 121 -29.54 7.01 -20.34
C ARG A 121 -29.31 7.97 -21.52
N GLU A 122 -30.40 8.20 -22.24
CA GLU A 122 -30.61 9.41 -23.01
C GLU A 122 -30.75 10.66 -22.11
N ARG A 123 -30.41 11.80 -22.73
CA ARG A 123 -30.98 13.15 -22.58
C ARG A 123 -30.38 14.13 -21.56
N GLY A 124 -30.04 15.29 -22.13
CA GLY A 124 -29.67 16.55 -21.52
C GLY A 124 -29.09 17.46 -22.59
#